data_AF-A0A667XGE4-F1
#
_entry.id   AF-A0A667XGE4-F1
#
_cell.length_a   1.000
_cell.length_b   1.000
_cell.length_c   1.000
_cell.angle_alpha   90.00
_cell.angle_beta   90.00
_cell.angle_gamma   90.00
#
_symmetry.space_group_name_H-M   'P 1'
#
loop_
_entity.id
_entity.type
_entity.pdbx_description
1 polymer ?
#
loop_
_entity_poly.entity_id
_entity_poly.type
_entity_poly.pdbx_seq_one_letter_code
_entity_poly.pdbx_strand_id
1 'polypeptide(L)'
;MTRWEFYETATSKLRSSVFFKNVYALWFRLQNVGITGRIYNVIVNMYNHIKSCVFMDGAKSDFFVSLTGVRQGENLSPILFALFINDLEEYLFQNKCEPASCGDNIIDSYIKILVLLYADDSIAMATSKEGLQKAIDHMCCFCKKWKLKINSSKTKVTVFGRHKTDVKNCHFFCDGEVLEAVHSFKYLGVVFNFNGSFKIAIEDLHKRASRAMFALLCKCRKFNLPIDIRLELFDRLVSPVMLYAC
;
A
#
# COMPACT_ATOMS: atom_id res chain seq x y z
N MET A 1 -10.41 22.64 -4.22
CA MET A 1 -10.43 21.51 -3.27
C MET A 1 -11.51 20.55 -3.75
N THR A 2 -11.14 19.66 -4.67
CA THR A 2 -12.04 18.73 -5.35
C THR A 2 -12.56 17.72 -4.35
N ARG A 3 -13.88 17.75 -4.16
CA ARG A 3 -14.63 16.86 -3.28
C ARG A 3 -14.63 15.49 -3.97
N TRP A 4 -13.96 14.50 -3.38
CA TRP A 4 -14.02 13.12 -3.85
C TRP A 4 -15.39 12.55 -3.52
N GLU A 5 -16.36 12.80 -4.40
CA GLU A 5 -17.73 12.37 -4.25
C GLU A 5 -17.91 10.98 -4.90
N PHE A 6 -17.79 9.92 -4.08
CA PHE A 6 -18.31 8.59 -4.40
C PHE A 6 -19.83 8.59 -4.15
N TYR A 7 -20.61 9.26 -5.01
CA TYR A 7 -22.04 9.47 -4.79
C TYR A 7 -22.86 8.72 -5.83
N GLU A 8 -23.05 7.40 -5.64
CA GLU A 8 -24.31 6.66 -5.93
C GLU A 8 -24.13 5.14 -6.02
N THR A 9 -22.90 4.66 -6.21
CA THR A 9 -22.57 3.23 -6.14
C THR A 9 -21.79 2.91 -4.87
N ALA A 10 -22.24 1.89 -4.13
CA ALA A 10 -21.56 1.41 -2.93
C ALA A 10 -20.19 0.83 -3.32
N THR A 11 -19.17 1.69 -3.39
CA THR A 11 -17.83 1.29 -3.79
C THR A 11 -17.16 0.60 -2.62
N SER A 12 -16.63 -0.59 -2.82
CA SER A 12 -15.95 -1.33 -1.77
C SER A 12 -14.46 -1.42 -2.07
N LYS A 13 -13.65 -1.32 -1.02
CA LYS A 13 -12.19 -1.19 -1.12
C LYS A 13 -11.50 -2.17 -0.20
N LEU A 14 -10.55 -2.91 -0.76
CA LEU A 14 -9.61 -3.74 -0.02
C LEU A 14 -8.32 -2.96 0.18
N ARG A 15 -7.70 -2.97 1.36
CA ARG A 15 -6.26 -2.69 1.52
C ARG A 15 -5.59 -3.98 1.90
N SER A 16 -4.59 -4.44 1.15
CA SER A 16 -3.86 -5.67 1.45
C SER A 16 -2.35 -5.44 1.43
N SER A 17 -1.61 -6.19 2.28
CA SER A 17 -0.15 -6.17 2.28
C SER A 17 0.40 -7.47 1.68
N VAL A 18 1.25 -7.35 0.66
CA VAL A 18 1.76 -8.48 -0.14
C VAL A 18 3.28 -8.62 -0.02
N PHE A 19 3.75 -9.84 0.26
CA PHE A 19 5.19 -10.12 0.37
C PHE A 19 5.61 -11.37 -0.39
N PHE A 20 6.83 -11.36 -0.92
CA PHE A 20 7.45 -12.48 -1.63
C PHE A 20 7.78 -13.65 -0.69
N LYS A 21 7.31 -14.85 -1.04
CA LYS A 21 7.79 -16.10 -0.39
C LYS A 21 8.96 -16.74 -1.11
N ASN A 22 9.19 -16.41 -2.38
CA ASN A 22 10.20 -17.11 -3.19
C ASN A 22 10.71 -16.24 -4.35
N VAL A 23 12.04 -16.13 -4.46
CA VAL A 23 12.73 -15.36 -5.52
C VAL A 23 12.79 -16.07 -6.88
N TYR A 24 12.55 -17.39 -6.97
CA TYR A 24 12.56 -18.09 -8.26
C TYR A 24 11.44 -17.63 -9.20
N ALA A 25 10.29 -17.27 -8.63
CA ALA A 25 9.18 -16.70 -9.41
C ALA A 25 9.57 -15.35 -10.04
N LEU A 26 10.42 -14.57 -9.37
CA LEU A 26 10.95 -13.31 -9.88
C LEU A 26 11.84 -13.55 -11.10
N TRP A 27 12.70 -14.57 -11.09
CA TRP A 27 13.57 -14.90 -12.24
C TRP A 27 12.79 -15.25 -13.49
N PHE A 28 11.74 -16.07 -13.35
CA PHE A 28 10.83 -16.37 -14.45
C PHE A 28 10.16 -15.10 -14.99
N ARG A 29 9.77 -14.18 -14.11
CA ARG A 29 9.17 -12.90 -14.53
C ARG A 29 10.13 -11.98 -15.25
N LEU A 30 11.38 -11.87 -14.79
CA LEU A 30 12.38 -11.06 -15.50
C LEU A 30 12.55 -11.54 -16.95
N GLN A 31 12.58 -12.85 -17.17
CA GLN A 31 12.65 -13.43 -18.51
C GLN A 31 11.41 -13.10 -19.35
N ASN A 32 10.20 -13.20 -18.79
CA ASN A 32 8.96 -12.86 -19.50
C ASN A 32 8.86 -11.39 -19.88
N VAL A 33 9.43 -10.49 -19.07
CA VAL A 33 9.52 -9.05 -19.37
C VAL A 33 10.61 -8.75 -20.41
N GLY A 34 11.41 -9.75 -20.81
CA GLY A 34 12.47 -9.63 -21.81
C GLY A 34 13.85 -9.31 -21.23
N ILE A 35 14.00 -9.25 -19.91
CA ILE A 35 15.28 -9.07 -19.24
C ILE A 35 16.06 -10.39 -19.30
N THR A 36 16.99 -10.47 -20.25
CA THR A 36 17.76 -11.68 -20.56
C THR A 36 19.27 -11.36 -20.68
N GLY A 37 20.09 -12.38 -20.90
CA GLY A 37 21.52 -12.23 -21.14
C GLY A 37 22.33 -11.81 -19.92
N ARG A 38 23.29 -10.90 -20.11
CA ARG A 38 24.28 -10.52 -19.08
C ARG A 38 23.64 -9.84 -17.88
N ILE A 39 22.67 -8.96 -18.11
CA ILE A 39 21.98 -8.23 -17.04
C ILE A 39 21.20 -9.20 -16.16
N TYR A 40 20.46 -10.14 -16.76
CA TYR A 40 19.77 -11.20 -16.04
C TYR A 40 20.73 -12.00 -15.13
N ASN A 41 21.87 -12.43 -15.67
CA ASN A 41 22.86 -13.18 -14.91
C ASN A 41 23.45 -12.37 -13.74
N VAL A 42 23.70 -11.06 -13.92
CA VAL A 42 24.16 -10.19 -12.83
C VAL A 42 23.11 -10.12 -11.73
N ILE A 43 21.84 -9.89 -12.08
CA ILE A 43 20.75 -9.81 -11.10
C ILE A 43 20.61 -11.14 -10.35
N VAL A 44 20.57 -12.27 -11.06
CA VAL A 44 20.46 -13.59 -10.42
C VAL A 44 21.66 -13.87 -9.51
N ASN A 45 22.87 -13.52 -9.94
CA ASN A 45 24.08 -13.71 -9.14
C ASN A 45 24.15 -12.80 -7.92
N MET A 46 23.58 -11.59 -7.97
CA MET A 46 23.46 -10.72 -6.79
C MET A 46 22.63 -11.39 -5.68
N TYR A 47 21.67 -12.24 -6.07
CA TYR A 47 20.77 -12.93 -5.15
C TYR A 47 21.22 -14.37 -4.79
N ASN A 48 22.06 -14.99 -5.61
CA ASN A 48 22.64 -16.30 -5.33
C ASN A 48 23.67 -16.23 -4.20
N HIS A 49 23.65 -17.24 -3.31
CA HIS A 49 24.61 -17.41 -2.21
C HIS A 49 24.70 -16.26 -1.20
N ILE A 50 23.67 -15.40 -1.12
CA ILE A 50 23.59 -14.40 -0.08
C ILE A 50 23.50 -15.07 1.30
N LYS A 51 24.36 -14.62 2.20
CA LYS A 51 24.25 -14.88 3.63
C LYS A 51 23.90 -13.59 4.37
N SER A 52 22.98 -13.70 5.32
CA SER A 52 22.54 -12.62 6.20
C SER A 52 22.90 -12.97 7.65
N CYS A 53 23.13 -11.97 8.48
CA CYS A 53 23.27 -12.12 9.92
C CYS A 53 22.48 -11.01 10.63
N VAL A 54 21.97 -11.28 11.82
CA VAL A 54 21.31 -10.27 12.66
C VAL A 54 22.35 -9.67 13.59
N PHE A 55 22.40 -8.34 13.66
CA PHE A 55 23.20 -7.62 14.65
C PHE A 55 22.28 -6.99 15.68
N MET A 56 22.45 -7.34 16.95
CA MET A 56 21.66 -6.84 18.07
C MET A 56 22.56 -6.67 19.30
N ASP A 57 22.48 -5.51 19.94
CA ASP A 57 23.21 -5.17 21.18
C ASP A 57 24.71 -5.48 21.16
N GLY A 58 25.37 -5.22 20.03
CA GLY A 58 26.82 -5.47 19.88
C GLY A 58 27.18 -6.91 19.49
N ALA A 59 26.23 -7.84 19.48
CA ALA A 59 26.43 -9.24 19.08
C ALA A 59 25.92 -9.51 17.66
N LYS A 60 26.60 -10.40 16.95
CA LYS A 60 26.18 -10.91 15.63
C LYS A 60 25.70 -12.35 15.76
N SER A 61 24.59 -12.68 15.11
CA SER A 61 24.19 -14.06 14.90
C SER A 61 25.12 -14.77 13.90
N ASP A 62 25.01 -16.09 13.84
CA ASP A 62 25.55 -16.85 12.73
C ASP A 62 24.92 -16.43 11.40
N PHE A 63 25.65 -16.68 10.32
CA PHE A 63 25.18 -16.44 8.96
C PHE A 63 24.14 -17.48 8.55
N PHE A 64 23.00 -17.00 8.04
CA PHE A 64 21.96 -17.83 7.46
C PHE A 64 21.65 -17.39 6.03
N VAL A 65 21.19 -18.32 5.19
CA VAL A 65 20.76 -18.02 3.83
C VAL A 65 19.31 -17.55 3.87
N SER A 66 19.02 -16.39 3.30
CA SER A 66 17.65 -15.90 3.13
C SER A 66 17.19 -16.15 1.70
N LEU A 67 16.20 -17.02 1.53
CA LEU A 67 15.60 -17.37 0.24
C LEU A 67 14.24 -16.67 -0.01
N THR A 68 13.83 -15.84 0.94
CA THR A 68 12.50 -15.20 0.97
C THR A 68 12.65 -13.69 0.86
N GLY A 69 11.91 -13.09 -0.07
CA GLY A 69 11.91 -11.64 -0.21
C GLY A 69 13.01 -11.09 -1.12
N VAL A 70 12.81 -9.83 -1.52
CA VAL A 70 13.88 -8.98 -2.05
C VAL A 70 14.59 -8.29 -0.87
N ARG A 71 15.86 -7.90 -1.01
CA ARG A 71 16.63 -7.35 0.12
C ARG A 71 16.12 -5.96 0.50
N GLN A 72 15.76 -5.76 1.75
CA GLN A 72 15.42 -4.44 2.26
C GLN A 72 16.66 -3.54 2.28
N GLY A 73 16.52 -2.31 1.76
CA GLY A 73 17.61 -1.35 1.66
C GLY A 73 18.47 -1.46 0.39
N GLU A 74 18.21 -2.43 -0.48
CA GLU A 74 18.85 -2.49 -1.79
C GLU A 74 18.11 -1.63 -2.83
N ASN A 75 18.85 -0.86 -3.63
CA ASN A 75 18.29 0.04 -4.64
C ASN A 75 17.50 -0.67 -5.74
N LEU A 76 17.82 -1.93 -6.04
CA LEU A 76 17.18 -2.69 -7.12
C LEU A 76 15.88 -3.37 -6.67
N SER A 77 15.76 -3.69 -5.37
CA SER A 77 14.59 -4.38 -4.81
C SER A 77 13.24 -3.72 -5.11
N PRO A 78 13.08 -2.37 -5.01
CA PRO A 78 11.82 -1.71 -5.36
C PRO A 78 11.45 -1.89 -6.84
N ILE A 79 12.43 -1.81 -7.74
CA ILE A 79 12.23 -1.97 -9.18
C ILE A 79 11.82 -3.41 -9.49
N LEU A 80 12.50 -4.39 -8.89
CA LEU A 80 12.16 -5.80 -9.04
C LEU A 80 10.75 -6.12 -8.55
N PHE A 81 10.35 -5.54 -7.42
CA PHE A 81 8.99 -5.68 -6.90
C PHE A 81 7.96 -5.05 -7.86
N ALA A 82 8.22 -3.84 -8.36
CA ALA A 82 7.34 -3.15 -9.29
C ALA A 82 7.12 -3.94 -10.58
N LEU A 83 8.20 -4.44 -11.20
CA LEU A 83 8.13 -5.29 -12.40
C LEU A 83 7.33 -6.57 -12.15
N PHE A 84 7.42 -7.12 -10.94
CA PHE A 84 6.73 -8.35 -10.60
C PHE A 84 5.21 -8.18 -10.45
N ILE A 85 4.77 -7.07 -9.85
CA ILE A 85 3.35 -6.82 -9.61
C ILE A 85 2.64 -6.19 -10.82
N ASN A 86 3.39 -5.69 -11.81
CA ASN A 86 2.85 -4.97 -12.98
C ASN A 86 1.73 -5.74 -13.71
N ASP A 87 1.90 -7.05 -13.93
CA ASP A 87 0.90 -7.89 -14.64
C ASP A 87 -0.36 -8.15 -13.81
N LEU A 88 -0.43 -7.73 -12.54
CA LEU A 88 -1.61 -7.95 -11.71
C LEU A 88 -2.84 -7.22 -12.29
N GLU A 89 -2.68 -5.98 -12.73
CA GLU A 89 -3.77 -5.22 -13.31
C GLU A 89 -4.33 -5.90 -14.57
N GLU A 90 -3.44 -6.27 -15.49
CA GLU A 90 -3.81 -6.98 -16.71
C GLU A 90 -4.46 -8.33 -16.40
N TYR A 91 -3.93 -9.08 -15.44
CA TYR A 91 -4.53 -10.34 -14.99
C TYR A 91 -5.95 -10.15 -14.47
N LEU A 92 -6.20 -9.14 -13.66
CA LEU A 92 -7.56 -8.87 -13.15
C LEU A 92 -8.52 -8.45 -14.29
N PHE A 93 -8.03 -7.65 -15.24
CA PHE A 93 -8.80 -7.25 -16.41
C PHE A 93 -9.18 -8.44 -17.30
N GLN A 94 -8.23 -9.32 -17.61
CA GLN A 94 -8.45 -10.54 -18.42
C GLN A 94 -9.47 -11.49 -17.77
N ASN A 95 -9.53 -11.52 -16.44
CA ASN A 95 -10.51 -12.32 -15.70
C ASN A 95 -11.86 -11.61 -15.47
N LYS A 96 -12.12 -10.51 -16.20
CA LYS A 96 -13.38 -9.76 -16.17
C LYS A 96 -13.73 -9.22 -14.79
N CYS A 97 -12.74 -8.72 -14.04
CA CYS A 97 -13.01 -7.94 -12.84
C CYS A 97 -13.45 -6.53 -13.28
N GLU A 98 -14.56 -6.05 -12.71
CA GLU A 98 -15.13 -4.75 -13.06
C GLU A 98 -14.39 -3.64 -12.30
N PRO A 99 -13.80 -2.66 -13.00
CA PRO A 99 -13.16 -1.53 -12.34
C PRO A 99 -14.19 -0.62 -11.68
N ALA A 100 -13.77 0.07 -10.62
CA ALA A 100 -14.56 1.16 -10.07
C ALA A 100 -14.47 2.39 -10.99
N SER A 101 -15.60 2.98 -11.36
CA SER A 101 -15.65 4.30 -12.00
C SER A 101 -15.53 5.39 -10.95
N CYS A 102 -14.70 6.40 -11.20
CA CYS A 102 -14.58 7.55 -10.30
C CYS A 102 -15.35 8.76 -10.85
N GLY A 103 -16.32 9.28 -10.12
CA GLY A 103 -16.89 10.62 -10.35
C GLY A 103 -18.19 10.70 -11.15
N ASP A 104 -18.84 11.86 -11.02
CA ASP A 104 -20.20 12.14 -11.54
C ASP A 104 -20.18 12.94 -12.86
N ASN A 105 -19.02 13.53 -13.20
CA ASN A 105 -18.84 14.27 -14.45
C ASN A 105 -18.41 13.35 -15.59
N ILE A 106 -18.80 13.70 -16.81
CA ILE A 106 -18.48 12.95 -18.04
C ILE A 106 -16.98 12.63 -18.13
N ILE A 107 -16.10 13.55 -17.77
CA ILE A 107 -14.64 13.37 -17.83
C ILE A 107 -14.16 12.37 -16.76
N ASP A 108 -14.68 12.46 -15.55
CA ASP A 108 -14.28 11.60 -14.44
C ASP A 108 -14.79 10.16 -14.65
N SER A 109 -15.97 9.99 -15.27
CA SER A 109 -16.54 8.67 -15.63
C SER A 109 -15.65 7.79 -16.52
N TYR A 110 -14.66 8.39 -17.21
CA TYR A 110 -13.67 7.64 -18.00
C TYR A 110 -12.54 7.05 -17.14
N ILE A 111 -12.35 7.53 -15.91
CA ILE A 111 -11.35 7.02 -14.97
C ILE A 111 -11.91 5.76 -14.32
N LYS A 112 -11.40 4.62 -14.80
CA LYS A 112 -11.70 3.28 -14.30
C LYS A 112 -10.51 2.77 -13.51
N ILE A 113 -10.68 2.57 -12.21
CA ILE A 113 -9.62 2.09 -11.32
C ILE A 113 -10.02 0.74 -10.76
N LEU A 114 -9.25 -0.28 -11.13
CA LEU A 114 -9.41 -1.63 -10.59
C LEU A 114 -8.51 -1.88 -9.38
N VAL A 115 -7.24 -1.46 -9.51
CA VAL A 115 -6.21 -1.68 -8.51
C VAL A 115 -5.30 -0.46 -8.37
N LEU A 116 -4.88 -0.13 -7.15
CA LEU A 116 -3.78 0.81 -6.89
C LEU A 116 -2.67 0.05 -6.17
N LEU A 117 -1.44 0.20 -6.65
CA LEU A 117 -0.28 -0.53 -6.15
C LEU A 117 0.75 0.46 -5.63
N TYR A 118 1.09 0.35 -4.35
CA TYR A 118 2.15 1.12 -3.74
C TYR A 118 3.02 0.22 -2.86
N ALA A 119 4.16 -0.23 -3.41
CA ALA A 119 5.00 -1.24 -2.77
C ALA A 119 4.15 -2.43 -2.29
N ASP A 120 4.27 -2.82 -1.01
CA ASP A 120 3.50 -3.92 -0.43
C ASP A 120 2.02 -3.59 -0.20
N ASP A 121 1.65 -2.30 -0.10
CA ASP A 121 0.26 -1.86 0.05
C ASP A 121 -0.44 -1.84 -1.31
N SER A 122 -1.46 -2.70 -1.44
CA SER A 122 -2.32 -2.76 -2.62
C SER A 122 -3.76 -2.46 -2.25
N ILE A 123 -4.46 -1.83 -3.19
CA ILE A 123 -5.87 -1.52 -3.10
C ILE A 123 -6.60 -2.14 -4.27
N ALA A 124 -7.69 -2.86 -4.01
CA ALA A 124 -8.66 -3.22 -5.05
C ALA A 124 -9.96 -2.47 -4.81
N MET A 125 -10.62 -2.05 -5.89
CA MET A 125 -11.88 -1.30 -5.85
C MET A 125 -12.88 -1.89 -6.83
N ALA A 126 -14.15 -1.94 -6.41
CA ALA A 126 -15.27 -2.34 -7.25
C ALA A 126 -16.56 -1.62 -6.79
N THR A 127 -17.53 -1.50 -7.70
CA THR A 127 -18.83 -0.84 -7.48
C THR A 127 -19.87 -1.74 -6.81
N SER A 128 -19.60 -3.05 -6.72
CA SER A 128 -20.50 -4.05 -6.13
C SER A 128 -19.74 -4.96 -5.17
N LYS A 129 -20.48 -5.59 -4.24
CA LYS A 129 -19.92 -6.55 -3.27
C LYS A 129 -19.38 -7.78 -4.00
N GLU A 130 -20.13 -8.27 -4.97
CA GLU A 130 -19.79 -9.44 -5.80
C GLU A 130 -18.55 -9.15 -6.65
N GLY A 131 -18.48 -7.95 -7.24
CA GLY A 131 -17.32 -7.49 -7.99
C GLY A 131 -16.06 -7.42 -7.14
N LEU A 132 -16.16 -6.91 -5.91
CA LEU A 132 -15.02 -6.89 -4.99
C LEU A 132 -14.60 -8.30 -4.56
N GLN A 133 -15.55 -9.17 -4.20
CA GLN A 133 -15.22 -10.55 -3.83
C GLN A 133 -14.50 -11.27 -4.98
N LYS A 134 -14.97 -11.10 -6.21
CA LYS A 134 -14.32 -11.63 -7.41
C LYS A 134 -12.89 -11.09 -7.57
N ALA A 135 -12.71 -9.78 -7.40
CA ALA A 135 -11.38 -9.16 -7.45
C ALA A 135 -10.45 -9.73 -6.36
N ILE A 136 -10.94 -9.90 -5.12
CA ILE A 136 -10.20 -10.53 -4.02
C ILE A 136 -9.80 -11.95 -4.40
N ASP A 137 -10.73 -12.78 -4.86
CA ASP A 137 -10.46 -14.18 -5.22
C ASP A 137 -9.38 -14.28 -6.29
N HIS A 138 -9.45 -13.42 -7.31
CA HIS A 138 -8.47 -13.40 -8.39
C HIS A 138 -7.11 -12.85 -7.94
N MET A 139 -7.08 -11.85 -7.05
CA MET A 139 -5.85 -11.41 -6.40
C MET A 139 -5.23 -12.54 -5.56
N CYS A 140 -6.01 -13.27 -4.78
CA CYS A 140 -5.53 -14.39 -3.96
C CYS A 140 -5.00 -15.52 -4.89
N CYS A 141 -5.66 -15.81 -6.02
CA CYS A 141 -5.16 -16.73 -7.06
C CYS A 141 -3.85 -16.27 -7.70
N PHE A 142 -3.75 -15.00 -8.10
CA PHE A 142 -2.52 -14.41 -8.63
C PHE A 142 -1.38 -14.54 -7.62
N CYS A 143 -1.64 -14.19 -6.36
CA CYS A 143 -0.65 -14.29 -5.30
C CYS A 143 -0.19 -15.74 -5.09
N LYS A 144 -1.10 -16.72 -5.09
CA LYS A 144 -0.74 -18.15 -5.00
C LYS A 144 0.13 -18.62 -6.17
N LYS A 145 -0.25 -18.26 -7.41
CA LYS A 145 0.50 -18.59 -8.63
C LYS A 145 1.92 -18.06 -8.55
N TRP A 146 2.06 -16.82 -8.10
CA TRP A 146 3.32 -16.08 -8.04
C TRP A 146 4.06 -16.23 -6.70
N LYS A 147 3.63 -17.16 -5.83
CA LYS A 147 4.24 -17.40 -4.51
C LYS A 147 4.36 -16.14 -3.65
N LEU A 148 3.37 -15.26 -3.74
CA LEU A 148 3.16 -14.14 -2.84
C LEU A 148 2.25 -14.55 -1.67
N LYS A 149 2.37 -13.84 -0.53
CA LYS A 149 1.44 -13.98 0.60
C LYS A 149 0.64 -12.70 0.77
N ILE A 150 -0.68 -12.80 0.78
CA ILE A 150 -1.56 -11.76 1.32
C ILE A 150 -1.61 -11.92 2.83
N ASN A 151 -1.42 -10.83 3.56
CA ASN A 151 -1.59 -10.83 5.01
C ASN A 151 -3.04 -10.50 5.37
N SER A 152 -3.89 -11.52 5.55
CA SER A 152 -5.31 -11.35 5.87
C SER A 152 -5.55 -10.53 7.15
N SER A 153 -4.68 -10.65 8.16
CA SER A 153 -4.85 -9.92 9.44
C SER A 153 -4.58 -8.41 9.30
N LYS A 154 -3.79 -8.00 8.31
CA LYS A 154 -3.60 -6.58 7.94
C LYS A 154 -4.59 -6.12 6.88
N THR A 155 -5.29 -7.07 6.25
CA THR A 155 -6.16 -6.79 5.12
C THR A 155 -7.53 -6.36 5.62
N LYS A 156 -7.96 -5.17 5.21
CA LYS A 156 -9.22 -4.58 5.66
C LYS A 156 -10.10 -4.24 4.47
N VAL A 157 -11.41 -4.35 4.68
CA VAL A 157 -12.41 -3.96 3.69
C VAL A 157 -13.23 -2.77 4.20
N THR A 158 -13.45 -1.78 3.36
CA THR A 158 -14.37 -0.66 3.65
C THR A 158 -15.37 -0.53 2.53
N VAL A 159 -16.66 -0.48 2.90
CA VAL A 159 -17.76 -0.18 1.99
C VAL A 159 -18.05 1.31 2.10
N PHE A 160 -17.86 2.03 0.99
CA PHE A 160 -18.17 3.44 0.89
C PHE A 160 -19.65 3.65 0.57
N GLY A 161 -20.24 4.66 1.19
CA GLY A 161 -21.64 5.01 1.01
C GLY A 161 -22.07 6.19 1.87
N ARG A 162 -23.21 6.79 1.54
CA ARG A 162 -23.77 7.93 2.30
C ARG A 162 -24.14 7.55 3.74
N HIS A 163 -24.62 6.32 3.92
CA HIS A 163 -25.05 5.81 5.22
C HIS A 163 -24.03 4.83 5.77
N LYS A 164 -24.01 4.73 7.10
CA LYS A 164 -23.18 3.77 7.80
C LYS A 164 -23.74 2.36 7.53
N THR A 165 -23.11 1.63 6.63
CA THR A 165 -23.44 0.23 6.37
C THR A 165 -23.16 -0.63 7.59
N ASP A 166 -24.00 -1.62 7.86
CA ASP A 166 -23.71 -2.61 8.90
C ASP A 166 -22.57 -3.52 8.46
N VAL A 167 -21.35 -3.16 8.84
CA VAL A 167 -20.12 -3.91 8.56
C VAL A 167 -20.15 -5.33 9.12
N LYS A 168 -21.00 -5.63 10.12
CA LYS A 168 -21.13 -6.99 10.66
C LYS A 168 -21.72 -7.97 9.66
N ASN A 169 -22.52 -7.50 8.70
CA ASN A 169 -23.14 -8.33 7.67
C ASN A 169 -22.34 -8.34 6.34
N CYS A 170 -21.23 -7.59 6.30
CA CYS A 170 -20.35 -7.51 5.14
C CYS A 170 -19.15 -8.46 5.32
N HIS A 171 -19.36 -9.73 5.02
CA HIS A 171 -18.27 -10.71 4.98
C HIS A 171 -17.65 -10.78 3.59
N PHE A 172 -16.32 -10.68 3.56
CA PHE A 172 -15.47 -10.94 2.42
C PHE A 172 -14.46 -12.01 2.82
N PHE A 173 -14.05 -12.84 1.86
CA PHE A 173 -13.14 -13.95 2.10
C PHE A 173 -11.88 -13.79 1.26
N CYS A 174 -10.70 -14.03 1.81
CA CYS A 174 -9.51 -14.32 1.01
C CYS A 174 -8.95 -15.67 1.47
N ASP A 175 -8.83 -16.59 0.53
CA ASP A 175 -8.29 -17.94 0.78
C ASP A 175 -9.01 -18.69 1.93
N GLY A 176 -10.33 -18.47 2.06
CA GLY A 176 -11.15 -19.06 3.12
C GLY A 176 -11.12 -18.31 4.46
N GLU A 177 -10.25 -17.32 4.63
CA GLU A 177 -10.21 -16.47 5.83
C GLU A 177 -11.14 -15.26 5.67
N VAL A 178 -11.92 -14.95 6.71
CA VAL A 178 -12.81 -13.78 6.74
C VAL A 178 -11.99 -12.51 6.95
N LEU A 179 -12.18 -11.53 6.07
CA LEU A 179 -11.53 -10.23 6.16
C LEU A 179 -12.28 -9.28 7.11
N GLU A 180 -11.52 -8.47 7.83
CA GLU A 180 -12.08 -7.47 8.76
C GLU A 180 -12.71 -6.31 7.96
N ALA A 181 -14.02 -6.09 8.16
CA ALA A 181 -14.72 -4.96 7.58
C ALA A 181 -14.69 -3.76 8.55
N VAL A 182 -14.20 -2.61 8.09
CA VAL A 182 -13.99 -1.40 8.89
C VAL A 182 -14.60 -0.17 8.23
N HIS A 183 -15.02 0.80 9.05
CA HIS A 183 -15.54 2.08 8.59
C HIS A 183 -14.47 3.06 8.13
N SER A 184 -13.27 2.94 8.68
CA SER A 184 -12.15 3.79 8.31
C SER A 184 -10.86 3.00 8.29
N PHE A 185 -9.95 3.39 7.40
CA PHE A 185 -8.63 2.81 7.30
C PHE A 185 -7.62 3.89 6.94
N LYS A 186 -6.39 3.74 7.43
CA LYS A 186 -5.26 4.59 7.02
C LYS A 186 -4.66 3.99 5.73
N TYR A 187 -4.32 4.81 4.75
CA TYR A 187 -3.59 4.42 3.54
C TYR A 187 -2.60 5.52 3.18
N LEU A 188 -1.32 5.16 3.02
CA LEU A 188 -0.21 6.10 2.80
C LEU A 188 -0.24 7.31 3.75
N GLY A 189 -0.56 7.08 5.04
CA GLY A 189 -0.62 8.15 6.04
C GLY A 189 -1.91 8.97 6.07
N VAL A 190 -2.83 8.81 5.13
CA VAL A 190 -4.13 9.50 5.09
C VAL A 190 -5.23 8.57 5.58
N VAL A 191 -6.16 9.07 6.41
CA VAL A 191 -7.30 8.29 6.89
C VAL A 191 -8.49 8.45 5.94
N PHE A 192 -8.96 7.34 5.38
CA PHE A 192 -10.17 7.30 4.56
C PHE A 192 -11.33 6.79 5.41
N ASN A 193 -12.48 7.45 5.31
CA ASN A 193 -13.71 7.10 6.01
C ASN A 193 -14.79 6.67 5.02
N PHE A 194 -15.70 5.80 5.43
CA PHE A 194 -16.76 5.22 4.59
C PHE A 194 -17.63 6.27 3.88
N ASN A 195 -17.82 7.45 4.48
CA ASN A 195 -18.63 8.52 3.93
C ASN A 195 -17.85 9.51 3.03
N GLY A 196 -16.58 9.21 2.72
CA GLY A 196 -15.71 10.09 1.92
C GLY A 196 -15.26 11.37 2.63
N SER A 197 -15.62 11.58 3.90
CA SER A 197 -15.24 12.78 4.64
C SER A 197 -13.77 12.75 5.07
N PHE A 198 -13.04 13.83 4.77
CA PHE A 198 -11.65 14.04 5.20
C PHE A 198 -11.51 14.63 6.61
N LYS A 199 -12.60 14.83 7.36
CA LYS A 199 -12.53 15.41 8.72
C LYS A 199 -11.57 14.63 9.63
N ILE A 200 -11.69 13.30 9.64
CA ILE A 200 -10.82 12.42 10.44
C ILE A 200 -9.37 12.48 9.95
N ALA A 201 -9.15 12.60 8.64
CA ALA A 201 -7.80 12.74 8.08
C ALA A 201 -7.13 14.04 8.52
N ILE A 202 -7.87 15.16 8.46
CA ILE A 202 -7.40 16.49 8.88
C ILE A 202 -7.10 16.49 10.38
N GLU A 203 -7.94 15.88 11.21
CA GLU A 203 -7.69 15.75 12.64
C GLU A 203 -6.44 14.91 12.96
N ASP A 204 -6.21 13.79 12.26
CA ASP A 204 -4.98 12.98 12.39
C ASP A 204 -3.74 13.78 11.97
N LEU A 205 -3.85 14.56 10.90
CA LEU A 205 -2.78 15.40 10.38
C LEU A 205 -2.42 16.52 11.37
N HIS A 206 -3.43 17.21 11.90
CA HIS A 206 -3.28 18.22 12.93
C HIS A 206 -2.61 17.67 14.19
N LYS A 207 -3.00 16.47 14.64
CA LYS A 207 -2.36 15.79 15.79
C LYS A 207 -0.89 15.47 15.52
N ARG A 208 -0.56 14.98 14.32
CA ARG A 208 0.83 14.68 13.93
C ARG A 208 1.68 15.95 13.84
N ALA A 209 1.17 17.00 13.19
CA ALA A 209 1.84 18.30 13.11
C ALA A 209 2.04 18.92 14.49
N SER A 210 1.03 18.85 15.37
CA SER A 210 1.13 19.35 16.76
C SER A 210 2.23 18.63 17.54
N ARG A 211 2.37 17.31 17.38
CA ARG A 211 3.46 16.54 18.02
C ARG A 211 4.83 16.92 17.49
N ALA A 212 4.96 17.11 16.17
CA ALA A 212 6.19 17.57 15.54
C ALA A 212 6.57 18.98 16.02
N MET A 213 5.59 19.88 16.09
CA MET A 213 5.74 21.24 16.61
C MET A 213 6.19 21.24 18.07
N PHE A 214 5.55 20.42 18.92
CA PHE A 214 5.95 20.29 20.32
C PHE A 214 7.40 19.80 20.46
N ALA A 215 7.78 18.76 19.71
CA ALA A 215 9.14 18.24 19.72
C ALA A 215 10.16 19.30 19.23
N LEU A 216 9.80 20.09 18.21
CA LEU A 216 10.61 21.20 17.73
C LEU A 216 10.79 22.25 18.84
N LEU A 217 9.71 22.71 19.46
CA LEU A 217 9.76 23.71 20.54
C LEU A 217 10.61 23.25 21.72
N CYS A 218 10.51 21.98 22.12
CA CYS A 218 11.37 21.40 23.16
C CYS A 218 12.86 21.48 22.78
N LYS A 219 13.22 21.13 21.55
CA LYS A 219 14.62 21.20 21.07
C LYS A 219 15.09 22.65 20.96
N CYS A 220 14.27 23.55 20.43
CA CYS A 220 14.60 24.96 20.31
C CYS A 220 14.88 25.61 21.66
N ARG A 221 14.11 25.25 22.70
CA ARG A 221 14.35 25.70 24.08
C ARG A 221 15.64 25.09 24.65
N LYS A 222 15.88 23.79 24.43
CA LYS A 222 17.07 23.09 24.94
C LYS A 222 18.38 23.66 24.37
N PHE A 223 18.40 24.00 23.09
CA PHE A 223 19.60 24.51 22.41
C PHE A 223 19.62 26.04 22.27
N ASN A 224 18.63 26.74 22.86
CA ASN A 224 18.45 28.18 22.78
C ASN A 224 18.59 28.74 21.34
N LEU A 225 17.93 28.10 20.38
CA LEU A 225 18.13 28.41 18.96
C LEU A 225 17.63 29.83 18.62
N PRO A 226 18.31 30.57 17.72
CA PRO A 226 17.82 31.81 17.12
C PRO A 226 16.47 31.69 16.41
N ILE A 227 15.71 32.78 16.31
CA ILE A 227 14.32 32.79 15.79
C ILE A 227 14.23 32.44 14.30
N ASP A 228 15.18 32.91 13.51
CA ASP A 228 15.39 32.59 12.10
C ASP A 228 15.53 31.08 11.88
N ILE A 229 16.39 30.41 12.66
CA ILE A 229 16.56 28.95 12.60
C ILE A 229 15.28 28.24 13.03
N ARG A 230 14.54 28.76 14.02
CA ARG A 230 13.25 28.17 14.45
C ARG A 230 12.22 28.19 13.33
N LEU A 231 12.12 29.29 12.59
CA LEU A 231 11.20 29.43 11.46
C LEU A 231 11.61 28.50 10.32
N GLU A 232 12.90 28.44 9.98
CA GLU A 232 13.37 27.50 8.96
C GLU A 232 13.09 26.04 9.35
N LEU A 233 13.35 25.66 10.60
CA LEU A 233 13.04 24.31 11.09
C LEU A 233 11.53 24.02 11.09
N PHE A 234 10.68 25.01 11.33
CA PHE A 234 9.24 24.86 11.21
C PHE A 234 8.84 24.52 9.76
N ASP A 235 9.36 25.28 8.79
CA ASP A 235 9.08 25.08 7.36
C ASP A 235 9.59 23.73 6.85
N ARG A 236 10.68 23.21 7.41
CA ARG A 236 11.27 21.93 6.99
C ARG A 236 10.70 20.71 7.71
N LEU A 237 10.22 20.85 8.96
CA LEU A 237 9.85 19.70 9.81
C LEU A 237 8.37 19.63 10.14
N VAL A 238 7.69 20.78 10.25
CA VAL A 238 6.28 20.84 10.68
C VAL A 238 5.37 21.08 9.48
N SER A 239 5.71 22.05 8.62
CA SER A 239 4.93 22.38 7.43
C SER A 239 4.69 21.16 6.51
N PRO A 240 5.69 20.32 6.19
CA PRO A 240 5.48 19.16 5.32
C PRO A 240 4.56 18.11 5.94
N VAL A 241 4.55 18.01 7.28
CA VAL A 241 3.64 17.11 8.00
C VAL A 241 2.21 17.65 7.94
N MET A 242 2.02 18.96 8.03
CA MET A 242 0.72 19.61 8.00
C MET A 242 0.11 19.67 6.59
N LEU A 243 0.94 19.79 5.55
CA LEU A 243 0.52 19.90 4.14
C LEU A 243 0.49 18.56 3.41
N TYR A 244 0.74 17.46 4.12
CA TYR A 244 0.77 16.14 3.49
C TYR A 244 -0.63 15.76 2.96
N ALA A 245 -0.71 15.41 1.68
CA ALA A 245 -1.92 15.07 0.94
C ALA A 245 -2.95 16.22 0.79
N CYS A 246 -2.51 17.47 0.92
CA CYS A 246 -3.28 18.68 0.58
C CYS A 246 -3.15 19.09 -0.88
#